data_AF-A0A1R1MKQ1-F1
#
_entry.id   AF-A0A1R1MKQ1-F1
#
_cell.length_a   1.000
_cell.length_b   1.000
_cell.length_c   1.000
_cell.angle_alpha   90.00
_cell.angle_beta   90.00
_cell.angle_gamma   90.00
#
_symmetry.space_group_name_H-M   'P 1'
#
loop_
_entity.id
_entity.type
_entity.pdbx_description
1 polymer ?
#
loop_
_entity_poly.entity_id
_entity_poly.type
_entity_poly.pdbx_seq_one_letter_code
_entity_poly.pdbx_strand_id
1 'polypeptide(L)'
;MTDFLSSEIIDKISSILLKKLTEKEKQIILKQFGEYSFKVIRAEVYYILTEKKKIIEQRAEVNFSFLYTIARNYFQDKFLKGRIHHILKEESLPELLGKSTSHSVITFLFVEEMVEIITNNLSDKEIETLCWMIFNKKYPSEENPFLSTLSRDAKYKRWNRLKRKLNSLFKEYGSFNEEEFTLFCELYMSTTCKKFRLKG
;
A
#
# COMPACT_ATOMS: atom_id res chain seq x y z
N MET A 1 3.69 -13.05 -27.43
CA MET A 1 3.51 -13.21 -25.98
C MET A 1 4.77 -12.70 -25.30
N THR A 2 4.65 -11.75 -24.37
CA THR A 2 5.78 -11.20 -23.62
C THR A 2 6.39 -12.31 -22.76
N ASP A 3 7.69 -12.55 -22.88
CA ASP A 3 8.41 -13.51 -22.03
C ASP A 3 8.53 -12.94 -20.60
N PHE A 4 7.49 -13.14 -19.80
CA PHE A 4 7.40 -12.65 -18.43
C PHE A 4 8.39 -13.36 -17.48
N LEU A 5 9.03 -14.44 -17.94
CA LEU A 5 10.11 -15.15 -17.24
C LEU A 5 11.50 -14.69 -17.70
N SER A 6 11.59 -13.63 -18.52
CA SER A 6 12.88 -13.06 -18.91
C SER A 6 13.68 -12.63 -17.68
N SER A 7 15.01 -12.81 -17.75
CA SER A 7 15.90 -12.47 -16.64
C SER A 7 15.73 -11.02 -16.22
N GLU A 8 15.54 -10.10 -17.17
CA GLU A 8 15.37 -8.68 -16.90
C GLU A 8 14.17 -8.39 -15.98
N ILE A 9 13.01 -9.01 -16.25
CA ILE A 9 11.79 -8.80 -15.45
C ILE A 9 12.00 -9.36 -14.04
N ILE A 10 12.55 -10.56 -13.94
CA ILE A 10 12.76 -11.26 -12.67
C ILE A 10 13.78 -10.50 -11.83
N ASP A 11 14.89 -10.07 -12.42
CA ASP A 11 15.94 -9.30 -11.74
C ASP A 11 15.40 -7.97 -11.21
N LYS A 12 14.54 -7.32 -11.99
CA LYS A 12 13.91 -6.06 -11.59
C LYS A 12 12.92 -6.25 -10.45
N ILE A 13 12.03 -7.24 -10.49
CA ILE A 13 11.11 -7.57 -9.39
C ILE A 13 11.91 -7.90 -8.12
N SER A 14 12.94 -8.74 -8.26
CA SER A 14 13.79 -9.18 -7.14
C SER A 14 14.51 -8.01 -6.49
N SER A 15 15.05 -7.08 -7.29
CA SER A 15 15.71 -5.88 -6.78
C SER A 15 14.75 -4.98 -5.99
N ILE A 16 13.51 -4.83 -6.46
CA ILE A 16 12.50 -4.03 -5.76
C ILE A 16 12.09 -4.71 -4.45
N LEU A 17 11.80 -6.02 -4.48
CA LEU A 17 11.44 -6.76 -3.26
C LEU A 17 12.57 -6.69 -2.24
N LEU A 18 13.82 -6.95 -2.66
CA LEU A 18 14.98 -6.89 -1.78
C LEU A 18 15.06 -5.55 -1.03
N LYS A 19 14.90 -4.42 -1.75
CA LYS A 19 14.95 -3.08 -1.15
C LYS A 19 13.78 -2.76 -0.22
N LYS A 20 12.64 -3.41 -0.40
CA LYS A 20 11.39 -3.11 0.30
C LYS A 20 11.07 -4.04 1.47
N LEU A 21 11.81 -5.13 1.62
CA LEU A 21 11.63 -6.02 2.76
C LEU A 21 12.04 -5.31 4.05
N THR A 22 11.13 -5.32 5.02
CA THR A 22 11.36 -4.86 6.39
C THR A 22 12.38 -5.76 7.09
N GLU A 23 13.01 -5.24 8.15
CA GLU A 23 14.02 -6.01 8.88
C GLU A 23 13.45 -7.33 9.45
N LYS A 24 12.17 -7.33 9.83
CA LYS A 24 11.48 -8.54 10.28
C LYS A 24 11.33 -9.57 9.17
N GLU A 25 10.98 -9.16 7.96
CA GLU A 25 10.87 -10.06 6.81
C GLU A 25 12.23 -10.63 6.40
N LYS A 26 13.29 -9.81 6.47
CA LYS A 26 14.67 -10.28 6.24
C LYS A 26 15.06 -11.38 7.22
N GLN A 27 14.71 -11.24 8.51
CA GLN A 27 14.99 -12.26 9.53
C GLN A 27 14.25 -13.58 9.26
N ILE A 28 13.02 -13.51 8.74
CA ILE A 28 12.24 -14.71 8.36
C ILE A 28 12.90 -15.42 7.18
N ILE A 29 13.33 -14.66 6.17
CA ILE A 29 14.05 -15.19 5.01
C ILE A 29 15.38 -15.80 5.44
N LEU A 30 16.16 -15.11 6.30
CA LEU A 30 17.40 -15.64 6.88
C LEU A 30 17.16 -16.96 7.62
N LYS A 31 16.10 -17.04 8.43
CA LYS A 31 15.77 -18.26 9.17
C LYS A 31 15.38 -19.43 8.25
N GLN A 32 14.72 -19.14 7.14
CA GLN A 32 14.21 -20.16 6.22
C GLN A 32 15.25 -20.65 5.21
N PHE A 33 16.08 -19.75 4.70
CA PHE A 33 17.02 -20.04 3.62
C PHE A 33 18.49 -20.00 4.06
N GLY A 34 18.77 -19.59 5.30
CA GLY A 34 20.14 -19.44 5.83
C GLY A 34 20.84 -18.17 5.36
N GLU A 35 20.35 -17.53 4.29
CA GLU A 35 20.86 -16.27 3.78
C GLU A 35 19.74 -15.36 3.28
N TYR A 36 19.98 -14.05 3.35
CA TYR A 36 19.18 -13.03 2.70
C TYR A 36 20.03 -12.43 1.58
N SER A 37 19.79 -12.90 0.37
CA SER A 37 20.58 -12.51 -0.81
C SER A 37 19.66 -12.26 -2.01
N PHE A 38 20.14 -11.44 -2.95
CA PHE A 38 19.44 -11.25 -4.22
C PHE A 38 19.17 -12.58 -4.93
N LYS A 39 20.08 -13.56 -4.81
CA LYS A 39 19.92 -14.89 -5.41
C LYS A 39 18.72 -15.64 -4.83
N VAL A 40 18.53 -15.61 -3.51
CA VAL A 40 17.36 -16.21 -2.84
C VAL A 40 16.07 -15.55 -3.29
N ILE A 41 16.01 -14.22 -3.26
CA ILE A 41 14.81 -13.50 -3.69
C ILE A 41 14.49 -13.80 -5.15
N ARG A 42 15.51 -13.79 -6.01
CA ARG A 42 15.39 -14.08 -7.45
C ARG A 42 14.88 -15.50 -7.71
N ALA A 43 15.39 -16.49 -6.99
CA ALA A 43 14.92 -17.86 -7.10
C ALA A 43 13.44 -17.99 -6.70
N GLU A 44 13.04 -17.37 -5.60
CA GLU A 44 11.65 -17.39 -5.14
C GLU A 44 10.71 -16.62 -6.09
N VAL A 45 11.13 -15.50 -6.66
CA VAL A 45 10.37 -14.75 -7.70
C VAL A 45 10.20 -15.61 -8.95
N TYR A 46 11.28 -16.24 -9.43
CA TYR A 46 11.22 -17.15 -10.58
C TYR A 46 10.25 -18.31 -10.32
N TYR A 47 10.36 -18.92 -9.13
CA TYR A 47 9.50 -20.01 -8.70
C TYR A 47 8.03 -19.62 -8.71
N ILE A 48 7.65 -18.52 -8.05
CA ILE A 48 6.23 -18.15 -7.95
C ILE A 48 5.63 -17.76 -9.31
N LEU A 49 6.38 -17.07 -10.17
CA LEU A 49 5.90 -16.73 -11.51
C LEU A 49 5.74 -17.99 -12.38
N THR A 50 6.59 -18.99 -12.18
CA THR A 50 6.47 -20.30 -12.84
C THR A 50 5.27 -21.09 -12.32
N GLU A 51 5.08 -21.16 -11.00
CA GLU A 51 3.91 -21.76 -10.35
C GLU A 51 2.59 -21.15 -10.84
N LYS A 52 2.55 -19.82 -10.98
CA LYS A 52 1.37 -19.08 -11.43
C LYS A 52 1.27 -18.93 -12.95
N LYS A 53 2.16 -19.57 -13.73
CA LYS A 53 2.25 -19.45 -15.18
C LYS A 53 0.89 -19.58 -15.88
N LYS A 54 0.11 -20.61 -15.56
CA LYS A 54 -1.22 -20.84 -16.19
C LYS A 54 -2.18 -19.66 -15.97
N ILE A 55 -2.15 -19.03 -14.80
CA ILE A 55 -3.01 -17.89 -14.46
C ILE A 55 -2.53 -16.63 -15.17
N ILE A 56 -1.21 -16.46 -15.28
CA ILE A 56 -0.58 -15.32 -15.97
C ILE A 56 -0.89 -15.38 -17.48
N GLU A 57 -0.79 -16.57 -18.08
CA GLU A 57 -1.04 -16.78 -19.52
C GLU A 57 -2.53 -16.60 -19.90
N GLN A 58 -3.45 -16.72 -18.94
CA GLN A 58 -4.88 -16.48 -19.16
C GLN A 58 -5.25 -14.99 -19.22
N ARG A 59 -4.34 -14.08 -18.85
CA ARG A 59 -4.58 -12.63 -18.92
C ARG A 59 -4.38 -12.11 -20.34
N ALA A 60 -5.31 -11.26 -20.77
CA ALA A 60 -5.22 -10.54 -22.04
C ALA A 60 -3.95 -9.66 -22.13
N GLU A 61 -3.55 -9.05 -21.01
CA GLU A 61 -2.31 -8.28 -20.91
C GLU A 61 -1.55 -8.64 -19.63
N VAL A 62 -0.25 -8.93 -19.81
CA VAL A 62 0.69 -9.16 -18.72
C VAL A 62 1.65 -7.99 -18.66
N ASN A 63 1.54 -7.19 -17.60
CA ASN A 63 2.41 -6.06 -17.35
C ASN A 63 3.26 -6.26 -16.09
N PHE A 64 4.30 -5.44 -15.95
CA PHE A 64 5.23 -5.52 -14.82
C PHE A 64 4.55 -5.41 -13.45
N SER A 65 3.56 -4.51 -13.33
CA SER A 65 2.83 -4.30 -12.08
C SER A 65 2.13 -5.57 -11.62
N PHE A 66 1.47 -6.27 -12.54
CA PHE A 66 0.80 -7.53 -12.25
C PHE A 66 1.78 -8.61 -11.76
N LEU A 67 2.92 -8.78 -12.44
CA LEU A 67 3.94 -9.76 -12.06
C LEU A 67 4.58 -9.43 -10.71
N TYR A 68 4.86 -8.14 -10.47
CA TYR A 68 5.35 -7.66 -9.19
C TYR A 68 4.36 -7.95 -8.06
N THR A 69 3.06 -7.72 -8.28
CA THR A 69 2.01 -8.01 -7.28
C THR A 69 1.94 -9.50 -6.95
N ILE A 70 2.01 -10.39 -7.95
CA ILE A 70 2.06 -11.84 -7.70
C ILE A 70 3.23 -12.20 -6.79
N ALA A 71 4.42 -11.71 -7.11
CA ALA A 71 5.61 -11.99 -6.33
C ALA A 71 5.51 -11.40 -4.92
N ARG A 72 5.12 -10.13 -4.78
CA ARG A 72 4.95 -9.45 -3.49
C ARG A 72 3.98 -10.21 -2.59
N ASN A 73 2.80 -10.57 -3.12
CA ASN A 73 1.78 -11.28 -2.35
C ASN A 73 2.28 -12.64 -1.87
N TYR A 74 3.05 -13.35 -2.68
CA TYR A 74 3.66 -14.61 -2.24
C TYR A 74 4.66 -14.41 -1.10
N PHE A 75 5.51 -13.38 -1.18
CA PHE A 75 6.42 -13.06 -0.09
C PHE A 75 5.65 -12.67 1.18
N GLN A 76 4.59 -11.90 1.04
CA GLN A 76 3.72 -11.54 2.16
C GLN A 76 3.02 -12.78 2.74
N ASP A 77 2.42 -13.64 1.92
CA ASP A 77 1.69 -14.82 2.40
C ASP A 77 2.62 -15.88 3.00
N LYS A 78 3.73 -16.19 2.33
CA LYS A 78 4.66 -17.25 2.75
C LYS A 78 5.48 -16.83 3.96
N PHE A 79 5.91 -15.57 4.02
CA PHE A 79 6.79 -15.09 5.08
C PHE A 79 6.04 -14.36 6.21
N LEU A 80 4.83 -13.80 6.00
CA LEU A 80 4.05 -13.11 7.04
C LEU A 80 2.91 -13.92 7.66
N LYS A 81 2.62 -15.16 7.20
CA LYS A 81 1.59 -16.02 7.84
C LYS A 81 1.87 -16.34 9.32
N GLY A 82 3.05 -16.04 9.86
CA GLY A 82 3.29 -16.00 11.30
C GLY A 82 2.47 -14.95 12.06
N ARG A 83 2.00 -13.86 11.42
CA ARG A 83 1.11 -12.84 12.01
C ARG A 83 -0.36 -13.25 12.00
N ILE A 84 -0.83 -13.91 10.94
CA ILE A 84 -2.24 -14.29 10.78
C ILE A 84 -2.67 -15.29 11.87
N HIS A 85 -1.78 -16.20 12.28
CA HIS A 85 -2.11 -17.14 13.36
C HIS A 85 -2.20 -16.49 14.76
N HIS A 86 -1.58 -15.32 14.94
CA HIS A 86 -1.67 -14.55 16.19
C HIS A 86 -2.91 -13.64 16.18
N ILE A 87 -3.20 -12.98 15.05
CA ILE A 87 -4.37 -12.09 14.88
C ILE A 87 -5.69 -12.88 14.81
N LEU A 88 -5.69 -14.12 14.30
CA LEU A 88 -6.89 -14.98 14.35
C LEU A 88 -7.12 -15.63 15.73
N LYS A 89 -6.15 -15.55 16.65
CA LYS A 89 -6.30 -16.01 18.04
C LYS A 89 -6.66 -14.89 19.02
N GLU A 90 -6.37 -13.64 18.68
CA GLU A 90 -6.77 -12.46 19.46
C GLU A 90 -7.98 -11.79 18.80
N GLU A 91 -9.07 -11.80 19.54
CA GLU A 91 -10.43 -11.38 19.20
C GLU A 91 -10.55 -10.10 18.35
N SER A 92 -11.52 -10.16 17.42
CA SER A 92 -12.20 -9.04 16.76
C SER A 92 -11.33 -8.01 16.02
N LEU A 93 -11.29 -8.16 14.69
CA LEU A 93 -11.12 -7.02 13.80
C LEU A 93 -12.12 -5.92 14.25
N PRO A 94 -11.68 -4.67 14.47
CA PRO A 94 -12.60 -3.59 14.80
C PRO A 94 -13.65 -3.49 13.69
N GLU A 95 -14.93 -3.59 14.07
CA GLU A 95 -16.06 -3.24 13.22
C GLU A 95 -15.98 -1.76 12.84
N LEU A 96 -15.13 -1.45 11.86
CA LEU A 96 -15.06 -0.15 11.23
C LEU A 96 -16.23 -0.05 10.24
N LEU A 97 -17.39 0.32 10.81
CA LEU A 97 -18.52 0.98 10.16
C LEU A 97 -19.07 0.32 8.88
N GLY A 98 -20.01 -0.62 9.09
CA GLY A 98 -21.32 -0.53 8.45
C GLY A 98 -21.38 -0.45 6.92
N LYS A 99 -20.68 -1.34 6.22
CA LYS A 99 -21.07 -1.96 4.95
C LYS A 99 -20.12 -3.14 4.74
N SER A 100 -20.67 -4.33 4.60
CA SER A 100 -19.92 -5.60 4.49
C SER A 100 -19.20 -5.73 3.14
N THR A 101 -18.22 -4.87 2.87
CA THR A 101 -17.20 -5.15 1.87
C THR A 101 -16.13 -5.98 2.58
N SER A 102 -16.11 -7.29 2.33
CA SER A 102 -15.04 -8.16 2.77
C SER A 102 -13.76 -7.76 2.03
N HIS A 103 -13.08 -6.73 2.50
CA HIS A 103 -11.80 -6.34 1.94
C HIS A 103 -10.81 -7.47 2.15
N SER A 104 -10.04 -7.78 1.11
CA SER A 104 -8.97 -8.75 1.29
C SER A 104 -8.01 -8.22 2.35
N VAL A 105 -7.56 -9.09 3.25
CA VAL A 105 -6.58 -8.73 4.30
C VAL A 105 -5.31 -8.11 3.68
N ILE A 106 -4.98 -8.52 2.45
CA ILE A 106 -3.87 -7.98 1.66
C ILE A 106 -4.10 -6.51 1.31
N THR A 107 -5.29 -6.17 0.81
CA THR A 107 -5.71 -4.79 0.52
C THR A 107 -5.60 -3.91 1.76
N PHE A 108 -6.06 -4.43 2.90
CA PHE A 108 -6.01 -3.71 4.17
C PHE A 108 -4.59 -3.41 4.62
N LEU A 109 -3.70 -4.41 4.65
CA LEU A 109 -2.31 -4.23 5.08
C LEU A 109 -1.53 -3.28 4.16
N PHE A 110 -1.75 -3.38 2.84
CA PHE A 110 -1.13 -2.46 1.89
C PHE A 110 -1.58 -1.02 2.16
N VAL A 111 -2.89 -0.81 2.34
CA VAL A 111 -3.42 0.51 2.61
C VAL A 111 -2.92 1.07 3.95
N GLU A 112 -2.88 0.25 4.99
CA GLU A 112 -2.37 0.63 6.31
C GLU A 112 -0.91 1.10 6.23
N GLU A 113 -0.06 0.37 5.51
CA GLU A 113 1.33 0.75 5.23
C GLU A 113 1.40 2.10 4.51
N MET A 114 0.52 2.35 3.53
CA MET A 114 0.49 3.64 2.83
C MET A 114 0.06 4.79 3.75
N VAL A 115 -0.89 4.56 4.66
CA VAL A 115 -1.29 5.53 5.69
C VAL A 115 -0.10 5.86 6.60
N GLU A 116 0.64 4.84 7.04
CA GLU A 116 1.82 5.02 7.90
C GLU A 116 2.93 5.81 7.18
N ILE A 117 3.26 5.46 5.93
CA ILE A 117 4.25 6.18 5.12
C ILE A 117 3.90 7.67 5.02
N ILE A 118 2.64 7.99 4.70
CA ILE A 118 2.21 9.39 4.62
C ILE A 118 2.36 10.07 5.98
N THR A 119 1.85 9.45 7.04
CA THR A 119 1.81 10.06 8.37
C THR A 119 3.22 10.32 8.92
N ASN A 120 4.18 9.45 8.60
CA ASN A 120 5.58 9.60 9.04
C ASN A 120 6.41 10.58 8.18
N ASN A 121 5.99 10.89 6.95
CA ASN A 121 6.76 11.72 6.01
C ASN A 121 6.14 13.09 5.71
N LEU A 122 4.91 13.32 6.15
CA LEU A 122 4.23 14.59 6.03
C LEU A 122 4.23 15.35 7.36
N SER A 123 4.40 16.67 7.27
CA SER A 123 4.17 17.57 8.39
C SER A 123 2.68 17.71 8.72
N ASP A 124 2.33 18.17 9.92
CA ASP A 124 0.94 18.38 10.34
C ASP A 124 0.13 19.23 9.34
N LYS A 125 0.75 20.30 8.78
CA LYS A 125 0.10 21.16 7.78
C LYS A 125 -0.16 20.42 6.46
N GLU A 126 0.71 19.50 6.08
CA GLU A 126 0.55 18.67 4.88
C GLU A 126 -0.50 17.58 5.12
N ILE A 127 -0.50 16.97 6.30
CA ILE A 127 -1.52 16.00 6.72
C ILE A 127 -2.91 16.66 6.72
N GLU A 128 -3.05 17.84 7.31
CA GLU A 128 -4.30 18.61 7.31
C GLU A 128 -4.76 18.96 5.88
N THR A 129 -3.82 19.28 4.99
CA THR A 129 -4.10 19.54 3.56
C THR A 129 -4.62 18.28 2.85
N LEU A 130 -4.09 17.10 3.19
CA LEU A 130 -4.59 15.84 2.63
C LEU A 130 -5.99 15.51 3.17
N CYS A 131 -6.25 15.75 4.46
CA CYS A 131 -7.57 15.62 5.07
C CYS A 131 -8.61 16.52 4.40
N TRP A 132 -8.25 17.79 4.13
CA TRP A 132 -9.09 18.70 3.38
C TRP A 132 -9.49 18.13 2.01
N MET A 133 -8.53 17.58 1.27
CA MET A 133 -8.78 17.04 -0.07
C MET A 133 -9.65 15.76 -0.03
N ILE A 134 -9.33 14.82 0.85
CA ILE A 134 -10.10 13.57 1.00
C ILE A 134 -11.54 13.90 1.43
N PHE A 135 -11.71 14.85 2.36
CA PHE A 135 -13.03 15.28 2.81
C PHE A 135 -13.89 15.85 1.68
N ASN A 136 -13.34 16.77 0.87
CA ASN A 136 -14.07 17.32 -0.28
C ASN A 136 -14.52 16.25 -1.28
N LYS A 137 -13.73 15.18 -1.44
CA LYS A 137 -14.06 14.10 -2.37
C LYS A 137 -15.13 13.16 -1.79
N LYS A 138 -15.08 12.90 -0.48
CA LYS A 138 -15.98 11.95 0.19
C LYS A 138 -17.31 12.58 0.61
N TYR A 139 -17.29 13.86 0.97
CA TYR A 139 -18.43 14.62 1.49
C TYR A 139 -18.58 15.97 0.76
N PRO A 140 -18.85 15.97 -0.56
CA PRO A 140 -18.86 17.18 -1.37
C PRO A 140 -19.96 18.18 -0.98
N SER A 141 -21.00 17.71 -0.28
CA SER A 141 -22.13 18.53 0.19
C SER A 141 -21.95 19.05 1.62
N GLU A 142 -20.92 18.63 2.34
CA GLU A 142 -20.66 19.05 3.72
C GLU A 142 -19.64 20.20 3.78
N GLU A 143 -19.78 21.06 4.78
CA GLU A 143 -18.79 22.09 5.05
C GLU A 143 -17.47 21.46 5.50
N ASN A 144 -16.39 21.79 4.80
CA ASN A 144 -15.08 21.20 5.07
C ASN A 144 -14.42 21.86 6.29
N PRO A 145 -14.21 21.12 7.39
CA PRO A 145 -13.69 21.71 8.63
C PRO A 145 -12.18 22.02 8.56
N PHE A 146 -11.47 21.50 7.57
CA PHE A 146 -10.01 21.63 7.46
C PHE A 146 -9.63 22.93 6.75
N LEU A 147 -8.52 23.55 7.20
CA LEU A 147 -8.00 24.78 6.63
C LEU A 147 -9.03 25.95 6.61
N SER A 148 -9.99 25.99 7.55
CA SER A 148 -11.09 26.98 7.56
C SER A 148 -10.59 28.43 7.53
N THR A 149 -9.42 28.70 8.11
CA THR A 149 -8.77 30.01 8.16
C THR A 149 -8.13 30.48 6.83
N LEU A 150 -8.04 29.61 5.82
CA LEU A 150 -7.38 29.91 4.55
C LEU A 150 -8.37 30.27 3.45
N SER A 151 -7.94 31.16 2.54
CA SER A 151 -8.66 31.42 1.29
C SER A 151 -8.63 30.20 0.37
N ARG A 152 -9.60 30.13 -0.55
CA ARG A 152 -9.71 29.05 -1.54
C ARG A 152 -8.42 28.87 -2.36
N ASP A 153 -7.83 29.97 -2.82
CA ASP A 153 -6.57 29.94 -3.59
C ASP A 153 -5.39 29.42 -2.77
N ALA A 154 -5.32 29.79 -1.50
CA ALA A 154 -4.27 29.30 -0.61
C ALA A 154 -4.39 27.78 -0.39
N LYS A 155 -5.61 27.25 -0.27
CA LYS A 155 -5.88 25.80 -0.18
C LYS A 155 -5.39 25.06 -1.44
N TYR A 156 -5.74 25.54 -2.63
CA TYR A 156 -5.29 24.91 -3.88
C TYR A 156 -3.77 24.99 -4.07
N LYS A 157 -3.13 26.11 -3.70
CA LYS A 157 -1.67 26.22 -3.75
C LYS A 157 -0.99 25.21 -2.82
N ARG A 158 -1.52 24.99 -1.61
CA ARG A 158 -1.02 23.95 -0.69
C ARG A 158 -1.19 22.55 -1.28
N TRP A 159 -2.37 22.25 -1.81
CA TRP A 159 -2.63 20.95 -2.44
C TRP A 159 -1.67 20.66 -3.60
N ASN A 160 -1.44 21.64 -4.48
CA ASN A 160 -0.55 21.45 -5.63
C ASN A 160 0.90 21.14 -5.22
N ARG A 161 1.38 21.73 -4.11
CA ARG A 161 2.70 21.40 -3.55
C ARG A 161 2.71 19.99 -2.97
N LEU A 162 1.70 19.65 -2.18
CA LEU A 162 1.57 18.34 -1.56
C LEU A 162 1.47 17.23 -2.61
N LYS A 163 0.70 17.43 -3.67
CA LYS A 163 0.54 16.46 -4.76
C LYS A 163 1.88 16.04 -5.37
N ARG A 164 2.81 16.98 -5.56
CA ARG A 164 4.16 16.66 -6.07
C ARG A 164 4.95 15.79 -5.09
N LYS A 165 4.84 16.07 -3.79
CA LYS A 165 5.49 15.28 -2.73
C LYS A 165 4.89 13.89 -2.64
N LEU A 166 3.56 13.76 -2.69
CA LEU A 166 2.87 12.46 -2.72
C LEU A 166 3.30 11.62 -3.93
N ASN A 167 3.36 12.22 -5.12
CA ASN A 167 3.86 11.53 -6.32
C ASN A 167 5.31 11.03 -6.14
N SER A 168 6.15 11.78 -5.44
CA SER A 168 7.52 11.35 -5.13
C SER A 168 7.54 10.21 -4.11
N LEU A 169 6.73 10.28 -3.06
CA LEU A 169 6.64 9.25 -2.02
C LEU A 169 6.13 7.92 -2.59
N PHE A 170 5.17 7.98 -3.50
CA PHE A 170 4.54 6.79 -4.09
C PHE A 170 5.14 6.33 -5.41
N LYS A 171 6.18 7.01 -5.92
CA LYS A 171 6.79 6.72 -7.22
C LYS A 171 7.16 5.24 -7.39
N GLU A 172 7.57 4.59 -6.30
CA GLU A 172 8.00 3.19 -6.32
C GLU A 172 6.88 2.20 -5.95
N TYR A 173 5.73 2.67 -5.46
CA TYR A 173 4.66 1.83 -4.88
C TYR A 173 3.53 1.48 -5.85
N GLY A 174 3.55 2.07 -7.05
CA GLY A 174 2.46 1.91 -8.03
C GLY A 174 1.27 2.81 -7.73
N SER A 175 0.16 2.55 -8.39
CA SER A 175 -1.09 3.31 -8.24
C SER A 175 -2.10 2.49 -7.46
N PHE A 176 -2.88 3.15 -6.61
CA PHE A 176 -4.07 2.53 -6.02
C PHE A 176 -5.06 2.13 -7.11
N ASN A 177 -5.65 0.95 -6.98
CA ASN A 177 -6.93 0.66 -7.61
C ASN A 177 -8.08 1.34 -6.84
N GLU A 178 -9.30 1.24 -7.36
CA GLU A 178 -10.46 1.93 -6.77
C GLU A 178 -10.80 1.44 -5.36
N GLU A 179 -10.70 0.14 -5.10
CA GLU A 179 -10.95 -0.47 -3.80
C GLU A 179 -9.89 0.00 -2.77
N GLU A 180 -8.62 -0.10 -3.12
CA GLU A 180 -7.50 0.33 -2.28
C GLU A 180 -7.58 1.84 -1.98
N PHE A 181 -7.93 2.65 -2.97
CA PHE A 181 -8.09 4.08 -2.78
C PHE A 181 -9.24 4.42 -1.83
N THR A 182 -10.35 3.68 -1.92
CA THR A 182 -11.51 3.87 -1.06
C THR A 182 -11.17 3.51 0.38
N LEU A 183 -10.56 2.34 0.58
CA LEU A 183 -10.11 1.88 1.89
C LEU A 183 -9.04 2.81 2.49
N PHE A 184 -8.14 3.34 1.64
CA PHE A 184 -7.16 4.36 2.05
C PHE A 184 -7.84 5.61 2.57
N CYS A 185 -8.83 6.14 1.84
CA CYS A 185 -9.57 7.32 2.29
C CYS A 185 -10.27 7.05 3.64
N GLU A 186 -10.81 5.86 3.85
CA GLU A 186 -11.49 5.48 5.09
C GLU A 186 -10.55 5.36 6.28
N LEU A 187 -9.47 4.60 6.14
CA LEU A 187 -8.46 4.42 7.17
C LEU A 187 -7.76 5.74 7.49
N TYR A 188 -7.38 6.51 6.48
CA TYR A 188 -6.71 7.80 6.68
C TYR A 188 -7.63 8.82 7.39
N MET A 189 -8.92 8.88 7.02
CA MET A 189 -9.86 9.76 7.69
C MET A 189 -10.11 9.36 9.15
N SER A 190 -10.24 8.05 9.41
CA SER A 190 -10.56 7.53 10.75
C SER A 190 -9.38 7.55 11.72
N THR A 191 -8.16 7.35 11.24
CA THR A 191 -6.97 7.25 12.10
C THR A 191 -6.18 8.56 12.18
N THR A 192 -6.08 9.30 11.07
CA THR A 192 -5.24 10.49 10.97
C THR A 192 -6.08 11.76 11.04
N CYS A 193 -7.10 11.92 10.18
CA CYS A 193 -7.86 13.18 10.12
C CYS A 193 -8.74 13.43 11.35
N LYS A 194 -9.23 12.37 12.03
CA LYS A 194 -9.92 12.52 13.32
C LYS A 194 -9.07 13.23 14.38
N LYS A 195 -7.74 13.06 14.37
CA LYS A 195 -6.84 13.73 15.32
C LYS A 195 -6.84 15.26 15.16
N PHE A 196 -7.14 15.75 13.97
CA PHE A 196 -7.25 17.19 13.67
C PHE A 196 -8.65 17.74 13.96
N ARG A 197 -9.70 16.92 13.81
CA ARG A 197 -11.08 17.29 14.21
C ARG A 197 -11.26 17.47 15.73
N LEU A 198 -10.39 16.88 16.56
CA LEU A 198 -10.43 16.97 18.03
C LEU A 198 -9.52 18.07 18.60
N LYS A 199 -8.73 18.76 17.76
CA LYS A 199 -7.79 19.81 18.16
C LYS A 199 -8.22 21.23 17.75
N GLY A 200 -9.33 21.36 17.05
CA GLY A 200 -10.03 22.63 16.78
C GLY A 200 -11.31 22.67 17.57
#